data_AF-A0A5K1BYE6-F1
#
_entry.id   AF-A0A5K1BYE6-F1
#
_cell.length_a   1.000
_cell.length_b   1.000
_cell.length_c   1.000
_cell.angle_alpha   90.00
_cell.angle_beta   90.00
_cell.angle_gamma   90.00
#
_symmetry.space_group_name_H-M   'P 1'
#
loop_
_entity.id
_entity.type
_entity.pdbx_description
1 polymer ?
#
loop_
_entity_poly.entity_id
_entity_poly.type
_entity_poly.pdbx_seq_one_letter_code
_entity_poly.pdbx_strand_id
1 'polypeptide(L)' 'ALEKISKFLRTNILPGSAAEIGLLCCAAVHSNPEAAAVYVIDPILTSIVSSLQGTPVS' A
#
# COMPACT_ATOMS: atom_id res chain seq x y z
N ALA A 1 -3.86 11.81 8.58
CA ALA A 1 -3.33 11.91 7.20
C ALA A 1 -3.13 10.54 6.57
N LEU A 2 -2.44 9.61 7.25
CA LEU A 2 -2.19 8.24 6.77
C LEU A 2 -3.45 7.46 6.37
N GLU A 3 -4.54 7.62 7.11
CA GLU A 3 -5.84 7.02 6.75
C GLU A 3 -6.36 7.51 5.38
N LYS A 4 -6.15 8.80 5.05
CA LYS A 4 -6.53 9.36 3.74
C LYS A 4 -5.63 8.81 2.62
N ILE A 5 -4.34 8.68 2.89
CA ILE A 5 -3.38 8.03 1.98
C ILE A 5 -3.80 6.57 1.73
N SER A 6 -4.12 5.85 2.80
CA SER A 6 -4.63 4.48 2.73
C SER A 6 -5.87 4.32 1.86
N LYS A 7 -6.82 5.26 1.96
CA LYS A 7 -8.02 5.29 1.11
C LYS A 7 -7.66 5.58 -0.35
N PHE A 8 -6.73 6.50 -0.60
CA PHE A 8 -6.24 6.83 -1.94
C PHE A 8 -5.60 5.63 -2.63
N LEU A 9 -4.67 4.93 -1.96
CA LEU A 9 -4.00 3.73 -2.46
C LEU A 9 -4.97 2.64 -2.93
N ARG A 10 -6.11 2.51 -2.24
CA ARG A 10 -7.12 1.48 -2.53
C ARG A 10 -8.08 1.81 -3.67
N THR A 11 -8.21 3.10 -4.02
CA THR A 11 -9.30 3.56 -4.90
C THR A 11 -8.82 4.30 -6.14
N ASN A 12 -7.57 4.75 -6.16
CA ASN A 12 -7.03 5.62 -7.21
C ASN A 12 -5.62 5.17 -7.59
N ILE A 13 -5.49 4.04 -8.28
CA ILE A 13 -4.24 3.70 -8.96
C ILE A 13 -4.32 4.31 -10.35
N LEU A 14 -3.74 5.49 -10.53
CA LEU A 14 -3.54 6.07 -11.85
C LEU A 14 -2.52 5.21 -12.60
N PRO A 15 -2.84 4.69 -13.80
CA PRO A 15 -1.87 3.99 -14.62
C PRO A 15 -0.63 4.85 -14.84
N GLY A 16 0.55 4.30 -14.53
CA GLY A 16 1.83 4.99 -14.69
C GLY A 16 2.36 5.74 -13.46
N SER A 17 1.61 5.83 -12.35
CA SER A 17 2.05 6.56 -11.14
C SER A 17 2.60 5.67 -10.02
N ALA A 18 3.03 4.45 -10.32
CA ALA A 18 3.47 3.50 -9.31
C ALA A 18 4.70 3.98 -8.51
N ALA A 19 5.63 4.68 -9.16
CA ALA A 19 6.85 5.18 -8.53
C ALA A 19 6.55 6.30 -7.51
N GLU A 20 5.72 7.26 -7.89
CA GLU A 20 5.31 8.38 -7.03
C GLU A 20 4.51 7.89 -5.82
N ILE A 21 3.63 6.91 -6.05
CA ILE A 21 2.87 6.27 -4.97
C ILE A 21 3.81 5.52 -4.01
N GLY A 22 4.81 4.81 -4.54
CA GLY A 22 5.83 4.16 -3.74
C GLY A 22 6.62 5.15 -2.86
N LEU A 23 7.02 6.28 -3.42
CA LEU A 23 7.71 7.36 -2.68
C LEU A 23 6.83 7.93 -1.56
N LEU A 24 5.54 8.16 -1.83
CA LEU A 24 4.60 8.62 -0.80
C LEU A 24 4.49 7.62 0.36
N CYS A 25 4.44 6.31 0.05
CA CYS A 25 4.42 5.27 1.07
C CYS A 25 5.72 5.24 1.88
N CYS A 26 6.88 5.38 1.23
CA CYS A 26 8.17 5.47 1.92
C CYS A 26 8.23 6.68 2.87
N ALA A 27 7.78 7.86 2.41
CA ALA A 27 7.72 9.05 3.24
C ALA A 27 6.77 8.87 4.44
N ALA A 28 5.63 8.21 4.23
CA ALA A 28 4.68 7.87 5.28
C ALA A 28 5.29 6.96 6.35
N VAL A 29 5.99 5.89 5.95
CA VAL A 29 6.70 4.96 6.85
C VAL A 29 7.79 5.67 7.63
N HIS A 30 8.58 6.51 6.98
CA HIS A 30 9.66 7.25 7.63
C HIS A 30 9.12 8.26 8.67
N SER A 31 7.98 8.90 8.38
CA SER A 31 7.41 9.93 9.24
C SER A 31 6.69 9.37 10.47
N ASN A 32 6.03 8.21 10.35
CA ASN A 32 5.35 7.56 11.47
C ASN A 32 5.25 6.04 11.24
N PRO A 33 6.23 5.27 11.71
CA PRO A 33 6.32 3.83 11.44
C PRO A 33 5.13 3.02 11.98
N GLU A 34 4.68 3.29 13.21
CA GLU A 34 3.58 2.54 13.86
C GLU A 34 2.27 2.73 13.10
N ALA A 35 1.90 3.98 12.81
CA ALA A 35 0.67 4.25 12.08
C ALA A 35 0.77 3.78 10.62
N ALA A 36 1.95 3.89 10.00
CA ALA A 36 2.14 3.41 8.63
C ALA A 36 2.04 1.89 8.52
N ALA A 37 2.47 1.13 9.55
CA ALA A 37 2.30 -0.31 9.58
C ALA A 37 0.82 -0.71 9.48
N VAL A 38 -0.04 -0.06 10.27
CA VAL A 38 -1.49 -0.33 10.31
C VAL A 38 -2.22 0.19 9.07
N TYR A 39 -1.92 1.42 8.64
CA TYR A 39 -2.73 2.07 7.61
C TYR A 39 -2.17 1.92 6.19
N VAL A 40 -0.90 1.57 6.00
CA VAL A 40 -0.28 1.48 4.67
C VAL A 40 0.21 0.05 4.40
N ILE A 41 1.05 -0.49 5.28
CA ILE A 41 1.71 -1.78 5.03
C ILE A 41 0.72 -2.95 5.09
N ASP A 42 -0.07 -3.05 6.16
CA ASP A 42 -1.04 -4.14 6.32
C ASP A 42 -2.05 -4.25 5.15
N PRO A 43 -2.67 -3.14 4.67
CA PRO A 43 -3.53 -3.18 3.49
C PRO A 43 -2.82 -3.63 2.21
N ILE A 44 -1.58 -3.19 1.98
CA ILE A 44 -0.81 -3.56 0.79
C ILE A 44 -0.52 -5.06 0.81
N LEU A 45 -0.01 -5.57 1.93
CA LEU A 45 0.30 -7.00 2.08
C LEU A 45 -0.95 -7.86 1.99
N THR A 46 -2.03 -7.47 2.64
CA THR A 46 -3.33 -8.16 2.55
C THR A 46 -3.83 -8.23 1.11
N SER A 47 -3.71 -7.13 0.36
CA SER A 47 -4.07 -7.10 -1.05
C SER A 47 -3.20 -8.05 -1.88
N ILE A 48 -1.88 -8.04 -1.69
CA ILE A 48 -0.95 -8.91 -2.40
C ILE A 48 -1.25 -10.37 -2.11
N VAL A 49 -1.39 -10.75 -0.83
CA VAL A 49 -1.70 -12.13 -0.44
C VAL A 49 -3.02 -12.57 -1.05
N SER A 50 -4.07 -11.74 -0.98
CA SER A 50 -5.37 -12.03 -1.60
C SER A 50 -5.25 -12.23 -3.11
N SER A 51 -4.51 -11.37 -3.82
CA SER A 51 -4.28 -11.51 -5.26
C SER A 51 -3.47 -12.74 -5.64
N LEU A 52 -2.63 -13.25 -4.73
CA LEU A 52 -1.85 -14.46 -4.93
C LEU A 52 -2.61 -15.73 -4.52
N GLN A 53 -3.76 -15.64 -3.84
CA GLN A 53 -4.56 -16.82 -3.53
C GLN A 53 -5.00 -17.53 -4.82
N GLY A 54 -4.73 -18.85 -4.90
CA GLY A 54 -5.06 -19.65 -6.07
C GLY A 54 -4.06 -19.55 -7.23
N THR A 55 -2.97 -18.78 -7.09
CA THR A 55 -1.85 -18.92 -8.04
C THR A 55 -1.13 -20.25 -7.84
N PRO A 56 -0.84 -21.00 -8.91
CA PRO A 56 -0.16 -22.29 -8.80
C PRO A 56 1.24 -22.10 -8.23
N VAL A 57 1.59 -22.94 -7.24
CA VAL A 57 2.95 -23.03 -6.73
C VAL A 57 3.75 -23.86 -7.72
N SER A 58 4.80 -23.27 -8.32
CA SER A 58 5.74 -23.99 -9.21
C SER A 58 6.60 -24.98 -8.44
#